data_AF-A0A3A4PIS2-F1
#
_entry.id   AF-A0A3A4PIS2-F1
#
_cell.length_a   1.000
_cell.length_b   1.000
_cell.length_c   1.000
_cell.angle_alpha   90.00
_cell.angle_beta   90.00
_cell.angle_gamma   90.00
#
_symmetry.space_group_name_H-M   'P 1'
#
loop_
_entity.id
_entity.type
_entity.pdbx_description
1 polymer ?
#
loop_
_entity_poly.entity_id
_entity_poly.type
_entity_poly.pdbx_seq_one_letter_code
_entity_poly.pdbx_strand_id
1 'polypeptide(L)'
;MTTVIYKPVDGLRYYLEERYLGKREQFPEDQKDYPNFFRNIEDYMKKHVHQEVIIGAALQGYGLLNDHGKEHIAMVIQRAGLILQGRIEDLSGYEIYLLLLAIHFHDVGNIYGRDDHEHRIFEVMEELGTLLPLDSPSKKYVAKIAMAHGGKINDSKDTISTLLMSDYLQGMHIRPALIAAILRFADEIADDHTRACRFLNKTKQIPPRNEVFHRYSECLQQAAIDGNTLILKFDLSMEKALKTCSKENKQSSRGYSKVFLYDEILERLKKCLCELEYCARYSRPFIQINSIRAEIEVHASNILNPLYKDSILLRLCGYPDMRNKPICDLLEKQPLAMNGQELKHQILEKSNAK
;
A
#
# COMPACT_ATOMS: atom_id res chain seq x y z
N MET A 1 -36.12 -4.86 11.10
CA MET A 1 -34.88 -5.57 11.47
C MET A 1 -33.85 -5.19 10.43
N THR A 2 -32.81 -4.45 10.81
CA THR A 2 -31.67 -4.17 9.93
C THR A 2 -30.93 -5.50 9.73
N THR A 3 -30.92 -5.99 8.50
CA THR A 3 -30.21 -7.21 8.12
C THR A 3 -28.72 -6.93 8.19
N VAL A 4 -27.98 -7.68 9.00
CA VAL A 4 -26.51 -7.57 9.06
C VAL A 4 -25.93 -7.92 7.68
N ILE A 5 -25.11 -7.01 7.14
CA ILE A 5 -24.55 -7.06 5.79
C ILE A 5 -23.17 -7.72 5.81
N TYR A 6 -22.32 -7.29 6.74
CA TYR A 6 -20.90 -7.64 6.83
C TYR A 6 -20.64 -8.60 7.99
N LYS A 7 -19.64 -9.46 7.83
CA LYS A 7 -19.16 -10.42 8.83
C LYS A 7 -17.82 -9.97 9.41
N PRO A 8 -17.39 -10.45 10.59
CA PRO A 8 -16.10 -10.06 11.18
C PRO A 8 -14.89 -10.19 10.23
N VAL A 9 -14.91 -11.17 9.32
CA VAL A 9 -13.88 -11.37 8.29
C VAL A 9 -13.79 -10.23 7.26
N ASP A 10 -14.84 -9.41 7.10
CA ASP A 10 -14.87 -8.26 6.18
C ASP A 10 -14.15 -7.02 6.73
N GLY A 11 -13.59 -7.11 7.94
CA GLY A 11 -12.69 -6.12 8.52
C GLY A 11 -13.37 -4.77 8.75
N LEU A 12 -12.77 -3.68 8.24
CA LEU A 12 -13.29 -2.32 8.41
C LEU A 12 -14.77 -2.15 8.03
N ARG A 13 -15.26 -2.92 7.05
CA ARG A 13 -16.67 -2.89 6.64
C ARG A 13 -17.60 -3.39 7.75
N TYR A 14 -17.19 -4.45 8.46
CA TYR A 14 -17.90 -4.95 9.62
C TYR A 14 -17.91 -3.94 10.75
N TYR A 15 -16.78 -3.29 11.04
CA TYR A 15 -16.73 -2.27 12.07
C TYR A 15 -17.57 -1.03 11.73
N LEU A 16 -17.67 -0.64 10.46
CA LEU A 16 -18.61 0.40 10.02
C LEU A 16 -20.05 0.05 10.40
N GLU A 17 -20.49 -1.18 10.11
CA GLU A 17 -21.84 -1.64 10.41
C GLU A 17 -22.10 -1.80 11.92
N GLU A 18 -21.17 -2.40 12.66
CA GLU A 18 -21.24 -2.51 14.12
C GLU A 18 -21.38 -1.14 14.79
N ARG A 19 -20.62 -0.14 14.35
CA ARG A 19 -20.77 1.24 14.85
C ARG A 19 -22.13 1.81 14.49
N TYR A 20 -22.61 1.59 13.27
CA TYR A 20 -23.91 2.12 12.86
C TYR A 20 -25.08 1.48 13.65
N LEU A 21 -24.95 0.21 14.05
CA LEU A 21 -25.96 -0.48 14.84
C LEU A 21 -25.88 -0.16 16.34
N GLY A 22 -24.67 -0.03 16.89
CA GLY A 22 -24.43 0.12 18.33
C GLY A 22 -24.11 1.54 18.83
N LYS A 23 -23.66 2.44 17.95
CA LYS A 23 -23.13 3.78 18.28
C LYS A 23 -23.54 4.83 17.22
N ARG A 24 -24.86 4.99 17.00
CA ARG A 24 -25.41 5.88 15.95
C ARG A 24 -24.99 7.34 16.09
N GLU A 25 -24.72 7.80 17.30
CA GLU A 25 -24.19 9.13 17.61
C GLU A 25 -22.81 9.40 16.99
N GLN A 26 -22.14 8.37 16.46
CA GLN A 26 -20.88 8.51 15.73
C GLN A 26 -21.06 8.84 14.24
N PHE A 27 -22.29 9.10 13.78
CA PHE A 27 -22.62 9.46 12.41
C PHE A 27 -23.45 10.75 12.37
N PRO A 28 -23.42 11.50 11.25
CA PRO A 28 -24.28 12.67 11.06
C PRO A 28 -25.78 12.35 11.26
N GLU A 29 -26.54 13.33 11.74
CA GLU A 29 -27.99 13.23 12.01
C GLU A 29 -28.85 13.29 10.72
N ASP A 30 -28.38 12.73 9.62
CA ASP A 30 -29.02 12.85 8.30
C ASP A 30 -29.86 11.63 7.89
N GLN A 31 -30.21 10.79 8.87
CA GLN A 31 -30.99 9.54 8.72
C GLN A 31 -30.44 8.55 7.67
N LYS A 32 -29.23 8.76 7.14
CA LYS A 32 -28.63 7.86 6.16
C LYS A 32 -28.26 6.53 6.80
N ASP A 33 -28.44 5.47 6.02
CA ASP A 33 -27.91 4.14 6.32
C ASP A 33 -26.49 4.03 5.77
N TYR A 34 -25.52 4.47 6.56
CA TYR A 34 -24.11 4.55 6.16
C TYR A 34 -23.53 3.21 5.66
N PRO A 35 -23.78 2.06 6.31
CA PRO A 35 -23.35 0.76 5.80
C PRO A 35 -23.95 0.43 4.43
N ASN A 36 -25.28 0.57 4.24
CA ASN A 36 -25.90 0.29 2.94
C ASN A 36 -25.44 1.29 1.87
N PHE A 37 -25.27 2.55 2.25
CA PHE A 37 -24.82 3.61 1.35
C PHE A 37 -23.38 3.36 0.88
N PHE A 38 -22.48 3.00 1.80
CA PHE A 38 -21.13 2.57 1.47
C PHE A 38 -21.14 1.34 0.56
N ARG A 39 -21.92 0.31 0.87
CA ARG A 39 -22.02 -0.90 0.03
C ARG A 39 -22.42 -0.57 -1.40
N ASN A 40 -23.42 0.30 -1.58
CA ASN A 40 -23.87 0.70 -2.92
C ASN A 40 -22.77 1.41 -3.71
N ILE A 41 -22.01 2.30 -3.08
CA ILE A 41 -20.84 2.95 -3.70
C ILE A 41 -19.77 1.91 -4.02
N GLU A 42 -19.43 1.04 -3.07
CA GLU A 42 -18.43 0.00 -3.25
C GLU A 42 -18.77 -0.93 -4.44
N ASP A 43 -20.02 -1.38 -4.53
CA ASP A 43 -20.49 -2.24 -5.62
C ASP A 43 -20.43 -1.54 -6.98
N TYR A 44 -20.81 -0.26 -7.02
CA TYR A 44 -20.69 0.56 -8.22
C TYR A 44 -19.22 0.71 -8.65
N MET A 45 -18.33 1.09 -7.73
CA MET A 45 -16.91 1.29 -8.00
C MET A 45 -16.26 -0.01 -8.50
N LYS A 46 -16.54 -1.15 -7.87
CA LYS A 46 -16.03 -2.46 -8.27
C LYS A 46 -16.48 -2.87 -9.68
N LYS A 47 -17.72 -2.55 -10.04
CA LYS A 47 -18.34 -2.98 -11.30
C LYS A 47 -18.02 -2.04 -12.46
N HIS A 48 -17.85 -0.75 -12.20
CA HIS A 48 -17.87 0.28 -13.25
C HIS A 48 -16.65 1.19 -13.28
N VAL A 49 -15.83 1.27 -12.22
CA VAL A 49 -14.75 2.25 -12.13
C VAL A 49 -13.39 1.59 -12.03
N HIS A 50 -13.22 0.60 -11.14
CA HIS A 50 -11.92 -0.03 -10.88
C HIS A 50 -11.34 -0.79 -12.09
N GLN A 51 -12.20 -1.24 -13.01
CA GLN A 51 -11.73 -1.84 -14.26
C GLN A 51 -11.17 -0.78 -15.22
N GLU A 52 -11.77 0.40 -15.27
CA GLU A 52 -11.30 1.52 -16.10
C GLU A 52 -9.97 2.09 -15.56
N VAL A 53 -9.75 2.04 -14.23
CA VAL A 53 -8.46 2.36 -13.60
C VAL A 53 -7.33 1.49 -14.18
N ILE A 54 -7.56 0.18 -14.30
CA ILE A 54 -6.58 -0.76 -14.89
C ILE A 54 -6.34 -0.41 -16.36
N ILE A 55 -7.40 -0.17 -17.13
CA ILE A 55 -7.32 0.12 -18.56
C ILE A 55 -6.57 1.44 -18.80
N GLY A 56 -6.92 2.50 -18.07
CA GLY A 56 -6.27 3.81 -18.15
C GLY A 56 -4.76 3.74 -17.86
N ALA A 57 -4.38 3.03 -16.80
CA ALA A 57 -2.98 2.77 -16.49
C ALA A 57 -2.29 1.96 -17.61
N ALA A 58 -2.97 0.97 -18.18
CA ALA A 58 -2.45 0.11 -19.25
C ALA A 58 -2.18 0.86 -20.55
N LEU A 59 -3.09 1.76 -20.95
CA LEU A 59 -2.98 2.53 -22.20
C LEU A 59 -1.72 3.41 -22.24
N GLN A 60 -1.22 3.85 -21.08
CA GLN A 60 0.01 4.64 -20.95
C GLN A 60 1.27 3.78 -20.76
N GLY A 61 1.16 2.46 -20.92
CA GLY A 61 2.28 1.51 -20.78
C GLY A 61 2.60 1.09 -19.35
N TYR A 62 1.79 1.53 -18.37
CA TYR A 62 1.99 1.31 -16.94
C TYR A 62 1.13 0.18 -16.36
N GLY A 63 0.05 -0.26 -17.04
CA GLY A 63 -0.95 -1.17 -16.47
C GLY A 63 -0.54 -2.64 -16.30
N LEU A 64 0.73 -2.97 -16.52
CA LEU A 64 1.31 -4.24 -16.12
C LEU A 64 2.28 -4.06 -14.93
N LEU A 65 2.20 -2.95 -14.19
CA LEU A 65 3.10 -2.63 -13.06
C LEU A 65 2.59 -3.16 -11.70
N ASN A 66 1.66 -4.12 -11.71
CA ASN A 66 0.88 -4.68 -10.59
C ASN A 66 -0.59 -4.21 -10.64
N ASP A 67 -1.50 -5.09 -10.22
CA ASP A 67 -2.94 -4.88 -10.26
C ASP A 67 -3.36 -3.66 -9.41
N HIS A 68 -4.14 -2.73 -9.98
CA HIS A 68 -4.74 -1.55 -9.32
C HIS A 68 -6.28 -1.66 -9.26
N GLY A 69 -6.82 -2.85 -9.52
CA GLY A 69 -8.26 -3.12 -9.56
C GLY A 69 -8.88 -3.37 -8.19
N LYS A 70 -10.06 -4.00 -8.21
CA LYS A 70 -10.84 -4.30 -7.00
C LYS A 70 -10.09 -5.18 -5.98
N GLU A 71 -9.18 -6.04 -6.44
CA GLU A 71 -8.32 -6.87 -5.61
C GLU A 71 -7.32 -6.04 -4.81
N HIS A 72 -6.71 -5.02 -5.44
CA HIS A 72 -5.85 -4.04 -4.77
C HIS A 72 -6.62 -3.29 -3.69
N ILE A 73 -7.79 -2.74 -4.03
CA ILE A 73 -8.65 -2.02 -3.07
C ILE A 73 -9.02 -2.91 -1.88
N ALA A 74 -9.37 -4.17 -2.11
CA ALA A 74 -9.65 -5.11 -1.03
C ALA A 74 -8.42 -5.35 -0.13
N MET A 75 -7.24 -5.46 -0.73
CA MET A 75 -5.97 -5.58 0.00
C MET A 75 -5.68 -4.34 0.84
N VAL A 76 -5.83 -3.13 0.29
CA VAL A 76 -5.63 -1.88 1.05
C VAL A 76 -6.57 -1.81 2.25
N ILE A 77 -7.85 -2.20 2.10
CA ILE A 77 -8.80 -2.27 3.23
C ILE A 77 -8.34 -3.28 4.29
N GLN A 78 -7.87 -4.45 3.86
CA GLN A 78 -7.33 -5.46 4.77
C GLN A 78 -6.09 -4.95 5.52
N ARG A 79 -5.18 -4.26 4.83
CA ARG A 79 -3.95 -3.69 5.40
C ARG A 79 -4.23 -2.54 6.35
N ALA A 80 -5.20 -1.68 6.06
CA ALA A 80 -5.66 -0.66 6.98
C ALA A 80 -6.19 -1.29 8.29
N GLY A 81 -6.99 -2.36 8.18
CA GLY A 81 -7.42 -3.15 9.35
C GLY A 81 -6.26 -3.78 10.11
N LEU A 82 -5.26 -4.34 9.40
CA LEU A 82 -4.05 -4.90 10.00
C LEU A 82 -3.25 -3.83 10.77
N ILE A 83 -3.06 -2.65 10.20
CA ILE A 83 -2.35 -1.52 10.84
C ILE A 83 -3.07 -1.05 12.11
N LEU A 84 -4.40 -0.99 12.04
CA LEU A 84 -5.23 -0.54 13.16
C LEU A 84 -5.25 -1.55 14.31
N GLN A 85 -5.24 -2.85 14.05
CA GLN A 85 -5.37 -3.90 15.07
C GLN A 85 -6.53 -3.58 16.05
N GLY A 86 -6.28 -3.65 17.37
CA GLY A 86 -7.25 -3.27 18.40
C GLY A 86 -7.55 -1.77 18.50
N ARG A 87 -6.83 -0.91 17.77
CA ARG A 87 -7.03 0.56 17.76
C ARG A 87 -8.15 0.99 16.82
N ILE A 88 -8.79 0.06 16.11
CA ILE A 88 -10.01 0.34 15.35
C ILE A 88 -11.15 0.89 16.25
N GLU A 89 -11.12 0.57 17.55
CA GLU A 89 -12.04 1.12 18.56
C GLU A 89 -11.90 2.63 18.77
N ASP A 90 -10.74 3.18 18.45
CA ASP A 90 -10.44 4.60 18.61
C ASP A 90 -10.84 5.45 17.38
N LEU A 91 -11.35 4.82 16.31
CA LEU A 91 -11.98 5.52 15.18
C LEU A 91 -13.50 5.59 15.39
N SER A 92 -14.08 6.75 15.07
CA SER A 92 -15.54 6.87 14.99
C SER A 92 -16.07 6.11 13.76
N GLY A 93 -17.34 5.70 13.81
CA GLY A 93 -18.02 5.12 12.64
C GLY A 93 -17.92 6.00 11.39
N TYR A 94 -18.00 7.32 11.55
CA TYR A 94 -17.84 8.25 10.44
C TYR A 94 -16.40 8.34 9.91
N GLU A 95 -15.38 8.26 10.76
CA GLU A 95 -13.98 8.17 10.30
C GLU A 95 -13.71 6.87 9.54
N ILE A 96 -14.27 5.74 9.99
CA ILE A 96 -14.18 4.46 9.26
C ILE A 96 -14.85 4.58 7.88
N TYR A 97 -16.02 5.20 7.82
CA TYR A 97 -16.73 5.47 6.56
C TYR A 97 -15.89 6.31 5.59
N LEU A 98 -15.30 7.42 6.06
CA LEU A 98 -14.45 8.29 5.25
C LEU A 98 -13.16 7.57 4.79
N LEU A 99 -12.55 6.75 5.65
CA LEU A 99 -11.38 5.94 5.30
C LEU A 99 -11.72 4.96 4.17
N LEU A 100 -12.83 4.23 4.29
CA LEU A 100 -13.26 3.26 3.29
C LEU A 100 -13.54 3.95 1.93
N LEU A 101 -14.20 5.10 1.93
CA LEU A 101 -14.37 5.89 0.71
C LEU A 101 -13.03 6.34 0.13
N ALA A 102 -12.14 6.90 0.95
CA ALA A 102 -10.84 7.37 0.48
C ALA A 102 -10.02 6.23 -0.13
N ILE A 103 -10.07 5.02 0.44
CA ILE A 103 -9.44 3.82 -0.14
C ILE A 103 -10.04 3.52 -1.53
N HIS A 104 -11.35 3.60 -1.72
CA HIS A 104 -11.94 3.40 -3.04
C HIS A 104 -11.53 4.47 -4.07
N PHE A 105 -11.21 5.69 -3.63
CA PHE A 105 -10.91 6.81 -4.52
C PHE A 105 -9.41 7.09 -4.71
N HIS A 106 -8.49 6.51 -3.93
CA HIS A 106 -7.08 6.90 -3.95
C HIS A 106 -6.42 6.78 -5.33
N ASP A 107 -6.70 5.70 -6.05
CA ASP A 107 -6.07 5.41 -7.34
C ASP A 107 -6.93 5.79 -8.56
N VAL A 108 -8.14 6.36 -8.39
CA VAL A 108 -9.11 6.50 -9.51
C VAL A 108 -8.63 7.43 -10.61
N GLY A 109 -7.75 8.38 -10.30
CA GLY A 109 -7.16 9.27 -11.31
C GLY A 109 -6.39 8.53 -12.40
N ASN A 110 -5.94 7.29 -12.13
CA ASN A 110 -5.24 6.46 -13.10
C ASN A 110 -6.10 6.10 -14.34
N ILE A 111 -7.42 6.29 -14.29
CA ILE A 111 -8.32 6.20 -15.46
C ILE A 111 -7.79 7.06 -16.61
N TYR A 112 -7.19 8.21 -16.28
CA TYR A 112 -6.68 9.13 -17.28
C TYR A 112 -5.15 9.09 -17.46
N GLY A 113 -4.49 8.08 -16.89
CA GLY A 113 -3.04 7.92 -16.88
C GLY A 113 -2.41 8.16 -15.51
N ARG A 114 -1.15 7.73 -15.36
CA ARG A 114 -0.43 7.64 -14.08
C ARG A 114 0.22 8.95 -13.63
N ASP A 115 0.67 9.75 -14.59
CA ASP A 115 1.36 11.01 -14.29
C ASP A 115 0.34 11.98 -13.66
N ASP A 116 0.66 12.47 -12.45
CA ASP A 116 -0.18 13.36 -11.64
C ASP A 116 -1.60 12.81 -11.33
N HIS A 117 -1.78 11.49 -11.33
CA HIS A 117 -3.11 10.85 -11.18
C HIS A 117 -3.78 11.21 -9.85
N GLU A 118 -3.00 11.33 -8.78
CA GLU A 118 -3.42 11.81 -7.48
C GLU A 118 -4.13 13.17 -7.53
N HIS A 119 -3.85 14.04 -8.51
CA HIS A 119 -4.52 15.33 -8.64
C HIS A 119 -5.87 15.27 -9.39
N ARG A 120 -6.18 14.13 -10.02
CA ARG A 120 -7.36 13.93 -10.87
C ARG A 120 -8.50 13.21 -10.16
N ILE A 121 -8.33 12.84 -8.90
CA ILE A 121 -9.35 12.15 -8.11
C ILE A 121 -10.64 12.97 -8.01
N PHE A 122 -10.52 14.29 -7.77
CA PHE A 122 -11.68 15.15 -7.66
C PHE A 122 -12.43 15.31 -8.99
N GLU A 123 -11.71 15.34 -10.12
CA GLU A 123 -12.29 15.34 -11.48
C GLU A 123 -13.18 14.11 -11.68
N VAL A 124 -12.69 12.91 -11.36
CA VAL A 124 -13.48 11.67 -11.43
C VAL A 124 -14.71 11.73 -10.52
N MET A 125 -14.58 12.25 -9.30
CA MET A 125 -15.71 12.35 -8.36
C MET A 125 -16.81 13.31 -8.83
N GLU A 126 -16.45 14.36 -9.58
CA GLU A 126 -17.38 15.29 -10.20
C GLU A 126 -18.06 14.66 -11.43
N GLU A 127 -17.30 13.93 -12.28
CA GLU A 127 -17.86 13.20 -13.42
C GLU A 127 -18.87 12.11 -13.01
N LEU A 128 -18.62 11.42 -11.89
CA LEU A 128 -19.58 10.47 -11.33
C LEU A 128 -20.88 11.16 -10.88
N GLY A 129 -20.87 12.47 -10.61
CA GLY A 129 -22.07 13.27 -10.39
C GLY A 129 -23.03 12.68 -9.36
N THR A 130 -24.25 12.37 -9.80
CA THR A 130 -25.33 11.75 -8.99
C THR A 130 -25.17 10.25 -8.78
N LEU A 131 -24.30 9.57 -9.54
CA LEU A 131 -23.94 8.16 -9.34
C LEU A 131 -23.10 7.98 -8.08
N LEU A 132 -22.45 9.06 -7.60
CA LEU A 132 -21.81 9.15 -6.30
C LEU A 132 -22.59 10.13 -5.42
N PRO A 133 -23.65 9.68 -4.70
CA PRO A 133 -24.56 10.56 -3.95
C PRO A 133 -23.97 11.17 -2.67
N LEU A 134 -22.68 11.47 -2.64
CA LEU A 134 -22.02 12.23 -1.56
C LEU A 134 -22.34 13.72 -1.67
N ASP A 135 -22.57 14.37 -0.53
CA ASP A 135 -22.65 15.83 -0.49
C ASP A 135 -21.30 16.49 -0.82
N SER A 136 -21.34 17.74 -1.30
CA SER A 136 -20.14 18.44 -1.76
C SER A 136 -19.04 18.56 -0.68
N PRO A 137 -19.35 18.90 0.60
CA PRO A 137 -18.36 18.84 1.67
C PRO A 137 -17.70 17.46 1.82
N SER A 138 -18.48 16.38 1.90
CA SER A 138 -17.93 15.01 2.01
C SER A 138 -17.06 14.64 0.81
N LYS A 139 -17.47 14.97 -0.42
CA LYS A 139 -16.64 14.76 -1.62
C LYS A 139 -15.28 15.44 -1.49
N LYS A 140 -15.24 16.69 -1.00
CA LYS A 140 -13.99 17.44 -0.82
C LYS A 140 -13.06 16.80 0.22
N TYR A 141 -13.58 16.33 1.36
CA TYR A 141 -12.74 15.65 2.35
C TYR A 141 -12.22 14.32 1.85
N VAL A 142 -13.08 13.49 1.25
CA VAL A 142 -12.68 12.20 0.68
C VAL A 142 -11.61 12.41 -0.39
N ALA A 143 -11.81 13.37 -1.30
CA ALA A 143 -10.80 13.72 -2.30
C ALA A 143 -9.49 14.16 -1.64
N LYS A 144 -9.51 15.15 -0.74
CA LYS A 144 -8.28 15.63 -0.06
C LYS A 144 -7.50 14.50 0.63
N ILE A 145 -8.20 13.61 1.33
CA ILE A 145 -7.59 12.45 2.00
C ILE A 145 -7.00 11.50 0.97
N ALA A 146 -7.76 11.15 -0.07
CA ALA A 146 -7.34 10.25 -1.13
C ALA A 146 -6.15 10.81 -1.92
N MET A 147 -6.15 12.09 -2.28
CA MET A 147 -5.07 12.77 -3.00
C MET A 147 -3.76 12.80 -2.19
N ALA A 148 -3.82 12.75 -0.86
CA ALA A 148 -2.62 12.75 -0.02
C ALA A 148 -1.87 11.40 -0.01
N HIS A 149 -2.41 10.34 -0.62
CA HIS A 149 -1.73 9.03 -0.67
C HIS A 149 -0.43 9.06 -1.49
N GLY A 150 -0.30 9.99 -2.44
CA GLY A 150 0.81 10.03 -3.40
C GLY A 150 1.20 11.44 -3.83
N GLY A 151 2.09 11.52 -4.83
CA GLY A 151 2.48 12.77 -5.50
C GLY A 151 3.34 13.74 -4.71
N LYS A 152 3.22 15.02 -5.08
CA LYS A 152 3.91 16.15 -4.48
C LYS A 152 3.00 17.36 -4.36
N ILE A 153 3.23 18.18 -3.34
CA ILE A 153 2.64 19.52 -3.21
C ILE A 153 3.79 20.51 -3.02
N ASN A 154 3.87 21.53 -3.88
CA ASN A 154 4.96 22.53 -3.87
C ASN A 154 6.36 21.87 -3.82
N ASP A 155 6.59 20.90 -4.71
CA ASP A 155 7.81 20.05 -4.78
C ASP A 155 8.11 19.17 -3.54
N SER A 156 7.28 19.22 -2.51
CA SER A 156 7.39 18.37 -1.33
C SER A 156 6.60 17.07 -1.47
N LYS A 157 7.19 15.94 -1.08
CA LYS A 157 6.47 14.65 -0.92
C LYS A 157 5.61 14.58 0.35
N ASP A 158 5.67 15.62 1.19
CA ASP A 158 4.89 15.75 2.41
C ASP A 158 3.47 16.29 2.09
N THR A 159 2.62 15.42 1.54
CA THR A 159 1.26 15.78 1.11
C THR A 159 0.22 15.83 2.25
N ILE A 160 0.36 14.99 3.28
CA ILE A 160 -0.50 14.97 4.48
C ILE A 160 -0.36 16.24 5.32
N SER A 161 0.79 16.94 5.31
CA SER A 161 0.95 18.22 6.03
C SER A 161 -0.07 19.29 5.64
N THR A 162 -0.69 19.16 4.47
CA THR A 162 -1.73 20.09 4.00
C THR A 162 -3.13 19.79 4.56
N LEU A 163 -3.30 18.63 5.20
CA LEU A 163 -4.55 18.22 5.83
C LEU A 163 -4.60 18.69 7.29
N LEU A 164 -5.81 18.97 7.76
CA LEU A 164 -6.04 19.33 9.15
C LEU A 164 -5.88 18.09 10.04
N MET A 165 -5.25 18.28 11.21
CA MET A 165 -5.12 17.23 12.23
C MET A 165 -6.45 16.85 12.87
N SER A 166 -7.37 17.81 12.96
CA SER A 166 -8.71 17.68 13.51
C SER A 166 -9.61 18.69 12.82
N ASP A 167 -10.84 18.29 12.56
CA ASP A 167 -11.87 19.15 11.98
C ASP A 167 -13.29 18.61 12.30
N TYR A 168 -14.31 19.33 11.87
CA TYR A 168 -15.71 18.91 11.94
C TYR A 168 -16.34 18.86 10.56
N LEU A 169 -16.96 17.72 10.22
CA LEU A 169 -17.73 17.53 9.00
C LEU A 169 -19.13 17.05 9.39
N GLN A 170 -20.15 17.85 9.06
CA GLN A 170 -21.55 17.57 9.40
C GLN A 170 -21.78 17.34 10.91
N GLY A 171 -21.12 18.16 11.75
CA GLY A 171 -21.19 18.04 13.21
C GLY A 171 -20.33 16.91 13.79
N MET A 172 -19.75 16.05 12.96
CA MET A 172 -18.89 14.96 13.41
C MET A 172 -17.42 15.37 13.45
N HIS A 173 -16.77 15.12 14.58
CA HIS A 173 -15.32 15.26 14.69
C HIS A 173 -14.60 14.23 13.81
N ILE A 174 -13.64 14.68 13.00
CA ILE A 174 -12.83 13.86 12.10
C ILE A 174 -11.36 14.25 12.18
N ARG A 175 -10.47 13.31 11.85
CA ARG A 175 -9.01 13.55 11.78
C ARG A 175 -8.47 13.26 10.37
N PRO A 176 -8.63 14.19 9.40
CA PRO A 176 -8.23 13.96 8.01
C PRO A 176 -6.78 13.50 7.84
N ALA A 177 -5.84 14.12 8.54
CA ALA A 177 -4.42 13.74 8.49
C ALA A 177 -4.16 12.30 9.00
N LEU A 178 -4.86 11.87 10.06
CA LEU A 178 -4.78 10.50 10.57
C LEU A 178 -5.32 9.50 9.53
N ILE A 179 -6.48 9.78 8.94
CA ILE A 179 -7.10 8.92 7.94
C ILE A 179 -6.18 8.77 6.71
N ALA A 180 -5.61 9.87 6.24
CA ALA A 180 -4.67 9.86 5.12
C ALA A 180 -3.38 9.08 5.44
N ALA A 181 -2.87 9.18 6.68
CA ALA A 181 -1.71 8.42 7.13
C ALA A 181 -1.98 6.91 7.15
N ILE A 182 -3.16 6.49 7.63
CA ILE A 182 -3.58 5.08 7.58
C ILE A 182 -3.66 4.59 6.13
N LEU A 183 -4.36 5.33 5.26
CA LEU A 183 -4.53 4.99 3.84
C LEU A 183 -3.17 4.81 3.15
N ARG A 184 -2.29 5.81 3.29
CA ARG A 184 -1.00 5.84 2.59
C ARG A 184 -0.09 4.70 3.02
N PHE A 185 -0.04 4.39 4.32
CA PHE A 185 0.75 3.25 4.79
C PHE A 185 0.11 1.91 4.44
N ALA A 186 -1.22 1.81 4.49
CA ALA A 186 -1.95 0.62 4.08
C ALA A 186 -1.72 0.28 2.60
N ASP A 187 -1.70 1.30 1.73
CA ASP A 187 -1.39 1.16 0.30
C ASP A 187 0.05 0.69 0.07
N GLU A 188 1.03 1.28 0.77
CA GLU A 188 2.44 0.86 0.65
C GLU A 188 2.65 -0.62 1.00
N ILE A 189 1.91 -1.16 1.97
CA ILE A 189 2.00 -2.57 2.38
C ILE A 189 0.95 -3.47 1.70
N ALA A 190 0.17 -2.94 0.76
CA ALA A 190 -0.78 -3.69 -0.06
C ALA A 190 -0.10 -4.35 -1.27
N ASP A 191 1.03 -5.02 -1.02
CA ASP A 191 1.69 -5.90 -1.99
C ASP A 191 1.91 -7.28 -1.36
N ASP A 192 1.74 -8.32 -2.16
CA ASP A 192 2.09 -9.71 -1.86
C ASP A 192 2.03 -10.55 -3.14
N HIS A 193 2.35 -11.85 -3.01
CA HIS A 193 2.35 -12.82 -4.09
C HIS A 193 1.05 -12.94 -4.90
N THR A 194 -0.08 -12.40 -4.43
CA THR A 194 -1.33 -12.38 -5.19
C THR A 194 -1.35 -11.31 -6.28
N ARG A 195 -0.51 -10.25 -6.18
CA ARG A 195 -0.40 -9.19 -7.20
C ARG A 195 0.41 -9.57 -8.43
N ALA A 196 1.20 -10.65 -8.36
CA ALA A 196 1.98 -11.11 -9.50
C ALA A 196 1.08 -11.75 -10.58
N CYS A 197 1.18 -11.29 -11.83
CA CYS A 197 0.44 -11.90 -12.94
C CYS A 197 1.11 -13.22 -13.37
N ARG A 198 0.78 -14.32 -12.68
CA ARG A 198 1.42 -15.64 -12.87
C ARG A 198 1.35 -16.16 -14.30
N PHE A 199 0.24 -15.93 -14.99
CA PHE A 199 0.07 -16.38 -16.37
C PHE A 199 1.04 -15.66 -17.31
N LEU A 200 1.04 -14.32 -17.30
CA LEU A 200 1.95 -13.53 -18.14
C LEU A 200 3.42 -13.72 -17.77
N ASN A 201 3.71 -13.97 -16.49
CA ASN A 201 5.05 -14.32 -16.03
C ASN A 201 5.51 -15.65 -16.63
N LYS A 202 4.66 -16.69 -16.55
CA LYS A 202 4.93 -18.02 -17.10
C LYS A 202 5.09 -18.02 -18.62
N THR A 203 4.29 -17.21 -19.34
CA THR A 203 4.39 -17.07 -20.80
C THR A 203 5.46 -16.06 -21.24
N LYS A 204 6.19 -15.44 -20.31
CA LYS A 204 7.22 -14.41 -20.57
C LYS A 204 6.70 -13.23 -21.38
N GLN A 205 5.44 -12.84 -21.15
CA GLN A 205 4.75 -11.74 -21.83
C GLN A 205 4.74 -10.45 -21.01
N ILE A 206 5.30 -10.46 -19.80
CA ILE A 206 5.49 -9.24 -19.01
C ILE A 206 6.51 -8.33 -19.72
N PRO A 207 6.18 -7.05 -20.00
CA PRO A 207 7.12 -6.11 -20.57
C PRO A 207 8.37 -5.94 -19.70
N PRO A 208 9.57 -5.80 -20.29
CA PRO A 208 10.81 -5.68 -19.51
C PRO A 208 10.78 -4.59 -18.43
N ARG A 209 10.17 -3.43 -18.73
CA ARG A 209 10.01 -2.31 -17.78
C ARG A 209 9.28 -2.69 -16.48
N ASN A 210 8.52 -3.79 -16.49
CA ASN A 210 7.64 -4.18 -15.39
C ASN A 210 8.08 -5.49 -14.70
N GLU A 211 9.12 -6.14 -15.21
CA GLU A 211 9.56 -7.47 -14.78
C GLU A 211 9.91 -7.51 -13.29
N VAL A 212 10.62 -6.49 -12.80
CA VAL A 212 11.05 -6.42 -11.39
C VAL A 212 9.88 -6.42 -10.41
N PHE A 213 8.78 -5.73 -10.73
CA PHE A 213 7.63 -5.57 -9.82
C PHE A 213 6.89 -6.89 -9.63
N HIS A 214 6.66 -7.62 -10.72
CA HIS A 214 6.06 -8.94 -10.62
C HIS A 214 6.96 -9.96 -9.93
N ARG A 215 8.29 -9.90 -10.15
CA ARG A 215 9.23 -10.77 -9.44
C ARG A 215 9.29 -10.48 -7.94
N TYR A 216 9.20 -9.20 -7.57
CA TYR A 216 9.10 -8.74 -6.18
C TYR A 216 7.82 -9.25 -5.52
N SER A 217 6.66 -8.99 -6.12
CA SER A 217 5.38 -9.47 -5.58
C SER A 217 5.40 -11.00 -5.46
N GLU A 218 5.87 -11.73 -6.47
CA GLU A 218 5.88 -13.21 -6.47
C GLU A 218 6.74 -13.82 -5.35
N CYS A 219 7.76 -13.14 -4.83
CA CYS A 219 8.53 -13.63 -3.67
C CYS A 219 8.03 -13.11 -2.32
N LEU A 220 7.14 -12.11 -2.29
CA LEU A 220 6.65 -11.50 -1.06
C LEU A 220 5.44 -12.27 -0.50
N GLN A 221 5.58 -12.77 0.73
CA GLN A 221 4.44 -13.33 1.47
C GLN A 221 3.54 -12.22 2.04
N GLN A 222 2.35 -12.61 2.50
CA GLN A 222 1.42 -11.68 3.12
C GLN A 222 2.05 -10.99 4.34
N ALA A 223 1.94 -9.67 4.40
CA ALA A 223 2.45 -8.89 5.54
C ALA A 223 1.74 -9.27 6.85
N ALA A 224 2.49 -9.28 7.94
CA ALA A 224 1.98 -9.52 9.29
C ALA A 224 2.50 -8.46 10.26
N ILE A 225 1.90 -8.36 11.44
CA ILE A 225 2.39 -7.50 12.52
C ILE A 225 2.59 -8.34 13.77
N ASP A 226 3.77 -8.22 14.37
CA ASP A 226 4.14 -8.82 15.65
C ASP A 226 4.55 -7.71 16.63
N GLY A 227 3.70 -7.47 17.64
CA GLY A 227 3.80 -6.30 18.51
C GLY A 227 3.80 -4.99 17.70
N ASN A 228 4.90 -4.24 17.80
CA ASN A 228 5.09 -2.96 17.09
C ASN A 228 5.95 -3.10 15.82
N THR A 229 6.07 -4.32 15.28
CA THR A 229 6.94 -4.64 14.14
C THR A 229 6.12 -5.14 12.96
N LEU A 230 6.22 -4.47 11.81
CA LEU A 230 5.75 -4.99 10.53
C LEU A 230 6.70 -6.11 10.08
N ILE A 231 6.17 -7.29 9.79
CA ILE A 231 6.93 -8.45 9.30
C ILE A 231 6.67 -8.62 7.80
N LEU A 232 7.75 -8.59 7.02
CA LEU A 232 7.76 -8.89 5.59
C LEU A 232 8.64 -10.12 5.36
N LYS A 233 8.14 -11.13 4.63
CA LYS A 233 8.90 -12.34 4.34
C LYS A 233 9.05 -12.53 2.85
N PHE A 234 10.28 -12.77 2.41
CA PHE A 234 10.65 -12.95 1.02
C PHE A 234 11.21 -14.35 0.79
N ASP A 235 10.58 -15.11 -0.09
CA ASP A 235 11.03 -16.44 -0.53
C ASP A 235 11.51 -16.38 -1.98
N LEU A 236 12.84 -16.40 -2.15
CA LEU A 236 13.48 -16.32 -3.45
C LEU A 236 13.93 -17.71 -3.91
N SER A 237 13.56 -18.07 -5.14
CA SER A 237 14.29 -19.14 -5.83
C SER A 237 15.73 -18.71 -6.13
N MET A 238 16.64 -19.68 -6.17
CA MET A 238 18.03 -19.48 -6.58
C MET A 238 18.13 -18.74 -7.93
N GLU A 239 17.26 -19.05 -8.89
CA GLU A 239 17.24 -18.33 -10.17
C GLU A 239 17.00 -16.82 -10.00
N LYS A 240 16.01 -16.44 -9.17
CA LYS A 240 15.65 -15.05 -8.91
C LYS A 240 16.75 -14.30 -8.15
N ALA A 241 17.46 -14.98 -7.25
CA ALA A 241 18.56 -14.39 -6.50
C ALA A 241 19.80 -14.14 -7.37
N LEU A 242 20.09 -15.03 -8.34
CA LEU A 242 21.33 -14.97 -9.12
C LEU A 242 21.24 -14.14 -10.40
N LYS A 243 20.03 -13.94 -10.95
CA LYS A 243 19.81 -13.24 -12.23
C LYS A 243 19.26 -11.83 -12.00
N THR A 244 19.73 -10.89 -12.83
CA THR A 244 19.13 -9.57 -12.89
C THR A 244 17.81 -9.60 -13.66
N CYS A 245 16.91 -8.68 -13.30
CA CYS A 245 15.64 -8.43 -13.95
C CYS A 245 15.59 -7.00 -14.49
N SER A 246 14.72 -6.76 -15.45
CA SER A 246 14.53 -5.42 -16.02
C SER A 246 13.63 -4.56 -15.12
N LYS A 247 14.01 -3.28 -14.96
CA LYS A 247 13.26 -2.24 -14.24
C LYS A 247 13.17 -1.00 -15.12
N GLU A 248 12.01 -0.35 -15.16
CA GLU A 248 11.84 0.92 -15.86
C GLU A 248 12.94 1.93 -15.49
N ASN A 249 13.51 2.56 -16.52
CA ASN A 249 14.50 3.60 -16.37
C ASN A 249 14.36 4.58 -17.53
N LYS A 250 13.70 5.72 -17.28
CA LYS A 250 13.45 6.78 -18.26
C LYS A 250 14.74 7.42 -18.81
N GLN A 251 15.88 7.29 -18.12
CA GLN A 251 17.18 7.80 -18.56
C GLN A 251 17.95 6.81 -19.46
N SER A 252 17.52 5.54 -19.50
CA SER A 252 18.10 4.52 -20.37
C SER A 252 17.58 4.68 -21.79
N SER A 253 18.45 4.54 -22.79
CA SER A 253 18.06 4.52 -24.21
C SER A 253 17.08 3.39 -24.56
N ARG A 254 17.05 2.33 -23.74
CA ARG A 254 16.10 1.20 -23.89
C ARG A 254 14.81 1.39 -23.08
N GLY A 255 14.72 2.44 -22.27
CA GLY A 255 13.61 2.67 -21.33
C GLY A 255 13.63 1.77 -20.08
N TYR A 256 14.65 0.93 -19.91
CA TYR A 256 14.83 0.07 -18.73
C TYR A 256 16.32 -0.21 -18.45
N SER A 257 16.64 -0.59 -17.21
CA SER A 257 17.94 -1.08 -16.76
C SER A 257 17.84 -2.46 -16.11
N LYS A 258 18.98 -3.11 -15.87
CA LYS A 258 19.05 -4.41 -15.18
C LYS A 258 19.39 -4.19 -13.71
N VAL A 259 18.64 -4.82 -12.81
CA VAL A 259 18.82 -4.76 -11.35
C VAL A 259 18.69 -6.15 -10.74
N PHE A 260 19.34 -6.41 -9.61
CA PHE A 260 19.06 -7.63 -8.85
C PHE A 260 17.76 -7.47 -8.06
N LEU A 261 17.02 -8.56 -7.91
CA LEU A 261 15.79 -8.56 -7.12
C LEU A 261 16.06 -8.19 -5.66
N TYR A 262 17.20 -8.63 -5.12
CA TYR A 262 17.61 -8.27 -3.77
C TYR A 262 17.78 -6.75 -3.58
N ASP A 263 18.38 -6.06 -4.56
CA ASP A 263 18.52 -4.59 -4.51
C ASP A 263 17.16 -3.89 -4.56
N GLU A 264 16.21 -4.40 -5.36
CA GLU A 264 14.83 -3.88 -5.35
C GLU A 264 14.17 -4.08 -3.98
N ILE A 265 14.34 -5.25 -3.34
CA ILE A 265 13.80 -5.51 -2.00
C ILE A 265 14.33 -4.45 -1.02
N LEU A 266 15.64 -4.19 -1.03
CA LEU A 266 16.23 -3.16 -0.16
C LEU A 266 15.65 -1.76 -0.44
N GLU A 267 15.50 -1.37 -1.70
CA GLU A 267 14.91 -0.07 -2.06
C GLU A 267 13.44 0.03 -1.61
N ARG A 268 12.67 -1.06 -1.74
CA ARG A 268 11.28 -1.14 -1.27
C ARG A 268 11.17 -1.09 0.25
N LEU A 269 12.09 -1.73 0.97
CA LEU A 269 12.16 -1.62 2.43
C LEU A 269 12.48 -0.19 2.88
N LYS A 270 13.38 0.51 2.17
CA LYS A 270 13.66 1.92 2.43
C LYS A 270 12.42 2.79 2.21
N LYS A 271 11.69 2.59 1.11
CA LYS A 271 10.43 3.29 0.84
C LYS A 271 9.40 3.01 1.94
N CYS A 272 9.21 1.74 2.29
CA CYS A 272 8.28 1.32 3.34
C CYS A 272 8.62 1.94 4.71
N LEU A 273 9.91 2.07 5.05
CA LEU A 273 10.33 2.77 6.28
C LEU A 273 9.98 4.25 6.25
N CYS A 274 10.19 4.93 5.11
CA CYS A 274 9.77 6.33 4.96
C CYS A 274 8.25 6.49 5.13
N GLU A 275 7.45 5.61 4.54
CA GLU A 275 5.99 5.63 4.69
C GLU A 275 5.54 5.29 6.12
N LEU A 276 6.27 4.41 6.83
CA LEU A 276 6.05 4.16 8.25
C LEU A 276 6.37 5.39 9.12
N GLU A 277 7.49 6.07 8.86
CA GLU A 277 7.85 7.31 9.56
C GLU A 277 6.79 8.38 9.34
N TYR A 278 6.32 8.48 8.09
CA TYR A 278 5.31 9.42 7.68
C TYR A 278 3.96 9.12 8.33
N CYS A 279 3.55 7.85 8.35
CA CYS A 279 2.39 7.41 9.11
C CYS A 279 2.50 7.81 10.58
N ALA A 280 3.60 7.42 11.24
CA ALA A 280 3.84 7.65 12.66
C ALA A 280 3.78 9.15 13.04
N ARG A 281 4.18 10.05 12.14
CA ARG A 281 4.11 11.50 12.36
C ARG A 281 2.68 11.99 12.59
N TYR A 282 1.71 11.48 11.83
CA TYR A 282 0.31 11.93 11.87
C TYR A 282 -0.61 10.99 12.66
N SER A 283 -0.11 9.80 13.02
CA SER A 283 -0.90 8.78 13.69
C SER A 283 -0.48 8.47 15.12
N ARG A 284 0.54 9.12 15.70
CA ARG A 284 0.91 8.90 17.11
C ARG A 284 -0.04 9.62 18.08
N PRO A 285 -0.31 9.03 19.27
CA PRO A 285 0.16 7.73 19.77
C PRO A 285 -0.73 6.53 19.36
N PHE A 286 -1.56 6.71 18.34
CA PHE A 286 -2.61 5.78 17.94
C PHE A 286 -2.07 4.53 17.21
N ILE A 287 -1.30 4.68 16.11
CA ILE A 287 -0.54 3.55 15.53
C ILE A 287 0.81 3.43 16.24
N GLN A 288 1.12 2.23 16.72
CA GLN A 288 2.32 1.95 17.51
C GLN A 288 3.44 1.27 16.74
N ILE A 289 3.18 0.85 15.49
CA ILE A 289 4.19 0.26 14.62
C ILE A 289 5.36 1.24 14.51
N ASN A 290 6.57 0.76 14.81
CA ASN A 290 7.78 1.59 14.85
C ASN A 290 8.99 0.90 14.23
N SER A 291 8.79 -0.29 13.67
CA SER A 291 9.85 -1.08 13.07
C SER A 291 9.32 -1.98 11.95
N ILE A 292 10.22 -2.36 11.05
CA ILE A 292 10.00 -3.28 9.94
C ILE A 292 11.08 -4.36 10.05
N ARG A 293 10.66 -5.62 10.07
CA ARG A 293 11.54 -6.78 9.95
C ARG A 293 11.31 -7.45 8.59
N ALA A 294 12.35 -7.56 7.79
CA ALA A 294 12.35 -8.30 6.55
C ALA A 294 13.15 -9.61 6.72
N GLU A 295 12.50 -10.74 6.51
CA GLU A 295 13.14 -12.06 6.47
C GLU A 295 13.31 -12.45 5.00
N ILE A 296 14.54 -12.73 4.58
CA ILE A 296 14.86 -13.07 3.19
C ILE A 296 15.49 -14.45 3.17
N GLU A 297 14.82 -15.40 2.51
CA GLU A 297 15.32 -16.76 2.33
C GLU A 297 15.50 -17.09 0.84
N VAL A 298 16.58 -17.79 0.51
CA VAL A 298 16.86 -18.27 -0.84
C VAL A 298 16.89 -19.78 -0.86
N HIS A 299 16.01 -20.38 -1.67
CA HIS A 299 15.85 -21.83 -1.77
C HIS A 299 16.30 -22.36 -3.13
N ALA A 300 16.83 -23.59 -3.13
CA ALA A 300 17.00 -24.40 -4.33
C ALA A 300 15.93 -25.48 -4.37
N SER A 301 15.50 -25.88 -5.56
CA SER A 301 14.33 -26.75 -5.79
C SER A 301 14.35 -28.11 -5.07
N ASN A 302 15.52 -28.56 -4.62
CA ASN A 302 15.74 -29.88 -4.01
C ASN A 302 16.38 -29.83 -2.62
N ILE A 303 16.40 -28.67 -1.96
CA ILE A 303 17.03 -28.51 -0.64
C ILE A 303 16.00 -27.95 0.34
N LEU A 304 15.75 -28.70 1.43
CA LEU A 304 14.79 -28.30 2.46
C LEU A 304 15.23 -27.03 3.20
N ASN A 305 16.53 -26.94 3.53
CA ASN A 305 17.09 -25.78 4.20
C ASN A 305 17.47 -24.68 3.19
N PRO A 306 17.23 -23.40 3.51
CA PRO A 306 17.62 -22.30 2.65
C PRO A 306 19.14 -22.30 2.41
N LEU A 307 19.56 -22.00 1.19
CA LEU A 307 20.96 -21.77 0.83
C LEU A 307 21.50 -20.48 1.47
N TYR A 308 20.60 -19.51 1.62
CA TYR A 308 20.87 -18.22 2.21
C TYR A 308 19.66 -17.77 3.04
N LYS A 309 19.92 -17.19 4.20
CA LYS A 309 18.91 -16.63 5.09
C LYS A 309 19.47 -15.34 5.68
N ASP A 310 18.68 -14.28 5.60
CA ASP A 310 18.97 -12.98 6.20
C ASP A 310 17.74 -12.43 6.93
N SER A 311 18.00 -11.56 7.90
CA SER A 311 16.98 -10.86 8.67
C SER A 311 17.40 -9.41 8.87
N ILE A 312 16.70 -8.51 8.19
CA ILE A 312 16.94 -7.08 8.22
C ILE A 312 15.93 -6.46 9.19
N LEU A 313 16.40 -5.67 10.17
CA LEU A 313 15.55 -4.94 11.10
C LEU A 313 15.78 -3.44 10.95
N LEU A 314 14.72 -2.73 10.57
CA LEU A 314 14.66 -1.28 10.44
C LEU A 314 13.80 -0.72 11.57
N ARG A 315 14.26 0.32 12.25
CA ARG A 315 13.49 1.00 13.30
C ARG A 315 13.44 2.50 13.04
N LEU A 316 12.38 3.13 13.52
CA LEU A 316 12.31 4.58 13.67
C LEU A 316 13.25 5.03 14.79
N CYS A 317 14.56 5.12 14.52
CA CYS A 317 15.58 5.64 15.43
C CYS A 317 15.75 7.16 15.25
N GLY A 318 15.95 7.90 16.34
CA GLY A 318 15.93 9.36 16.37
C GLY A 318 17.06 10.11 15.63
N TYR A 319 16.84 11.44 15.53
CA TYR A 319 17.45 12.52 14.73
C TYR A 319 17.39 12.37 13.19
N PRO A 320 16.45 13.07 12.52
CA PRO A 320 16.21 12.94 11.09
C PRO A 320 17.25 13.75 10.30
N ASP A 321 18.27 13.07 9.79
CA ASP A 321 19.00 13.56 8.61
C ASP A 321 19.05 12.46 7.54
N MET A 322 17.91 12.32 6.88
CA MET A 322 17.56 11.23 5.95
C MET A 322 17.79 11.61 4.47
N ARG A 323 18.37 12.78 4.19
CA ARG A 323 18.65 13.21 2.82
C ARG A 323 20.00 12.62 2.39
N ASN A 324 19.96 11.45 1.75
CA ASN A 324 21.04 10.75 1.02
C ASN A 324 21.74 9.56 1.69
N LYS A 325 21.18 8.94 2.75
CA LYS A 325 21.82 7.74 3.34
C LYS A 325 21.40 6.43 2.66
N PRO A 326 22.34 5.51 2.35
CA PRO A 326 22.04 4.14 1.94
C PRO A 326 21.37 3.35 3.09
N ILE A 327 20.64 2.28 2.75
CA ILE A 327 19.90 1.48 3.74
C ILE A 327 20.82 0.91 4.84
N CYS A 328 22.09 0.62 4.52
CA CYS A 328 23.07 0.12 5.48
C CYS A 328 23.28 1.04 6.69
N ASP A 329 23.07 2.34 6.52
CA ASP A 329 23.19 3.34 7.58
C ASP A 329 21.95 3.40 8.49
N LEU A 330 20.85 2.74 8.09
CA LEU A 330 19.58 2.70 8.81
C LEU A 330 19.38 1.42 9.64
N LEU A 331 20.35 0.51 9.61
CA LEU A 331 20.26 -0.81 10.23
C LEU A 331 20.82 -0.80 11.65
N GLU A 332 20.08 -1.36 12.61
CA GLU A 332 20.52 -1.48 14.02
C GLU A 332 21.80 -2.32 14.16
N LYS A 333 22.02 -3.23 13.22
CA LYS A 333 23.29 -3.93 13.02
C LYS A 333 23.67 -3.67 11.58
N GLN A 334 24.83 -3.08 11.31
CA GLN A 334 25.36 -3.03 9.95
C GLN A 334 25.49 -4.48 9.46
N PRO A 335 24.69 -4.94 8.49
CA PRO A 335 25.13 -6.07 7.70
C PRO A 335 26.39 -5.58 6.97
N LEU A 336 27.30 -6.50 6.62
CA LEU A 336 28.20 -6.24 5.49
C LEU A 336 27.36 -5.61 4.38
N ALA A 337 27.83 -4.53 3.75
CA ALA A 337 27.10 -3.73 2.77
C ALA A 337 26.70 -4.56 1.53
N MET A 338 25.79 -5.50 1.72
CA MET A 338 25.54 -6.60 0.81
C MET A 338 24.54 -6.13 -0.23
N ASN A 339 24.97 -6.11 -1.47
CA ASN A 339 24.13 -5.89 -2.65
C ASN A 339 23.86 -7.23 -3.35
N GLY A 340 23.00 -7.21 -4.37
CA GLY A 340 22.63 -8.42 -5.11
C GLY A 340 23.81 -9.16 -5.76
N GLN A 341 24.88 -8.44 -6.13
CA GLN A 341 26.10 -9.05 -6.67
C GLN A 341 26.87 -9.83 -5.59
N GLU A 342 26.93 -9.31 -4.36
CA GLU A 342 27.56 -9.99 -3.22
C GLU A 342 26.74 -11.18 -2.74
N LEU A 343 25.41 -11.04 -2.68
CA LEU A 343 24.50 -12.15 -2.40
C LEU A 343 24.71 -13.29 -3.42
N LYS A 344 24.80 -12.95 -4.71
CA LYS A 344 25.07 -13.90 -5.78
C LYS A 344 26.38 -14.68 -5.52
N HIS A 345 27.44 -13.99 -5.14
CA HIS A 345 28.73 -14.63 -4.82
C HIS A 345 28.59 -15.63 -3.67
N GLN A 346 27.98 -15.22 -2.55
CA GLN A 346 27.80 -16.08 -1.38
C GLN A 346 26.96 -17.34 -1.67
N ILE A 347 25.90 -17.21 -2.47
CA ILE A 347 25.06 -18.36 -2.86
C ILE A 347 25.89 -19.34 -3.71
N LEU A 348 26.69 -18.85 -4.65
CA LEU A 348 27.53 -19.70 -5.50
C LEU A 348 28.61 -20.43 -4.70
N GLU A 349 29.27 -19.77 -3.75
CA GLU A 349 30.24 -20.40 -2.84
C GLU A 349 29.60 -21.54 -2.04
N LYS A 350 28.43 -21.29 -1.42
CA LYS A 350 27.72 -22.30 -0.62
C LYS A 350 27.14 -23.45 -1.46
N SER A 351 26.77 -23.18 -2.72
CA SER A 351 26.29 -24.20 -3.65
C SER A 351 27.42 -25.10 -4.15
N ASN A 352 28.65 -24.60 -4.25
CA ASN A 352 29.81 -25.38 -4.68
C ASN A 352 30.45 -26.18 -3.52
N ALA A 353 30.13 -25.83 -2.27
CA ALA A 353 30.61 -26.51 -1.07
C ALA A 353 29.72 -27.69 -0.62
N LYS A 354 28.59 -27.93 -1.29
CA LYS A 354 27.68 -29.08 -1.11
C LYS A 354 27.69 -29.92 -2.38
#